data_AF-A0A358PES3-F1
#
_entry.id   AF-A0A358PES3-F1
#
_cell.length_a   1.000
_cell.length_b   1.000
_cell.length_c   1.000
_cell.angle_alpha   90.00
_cell.angle_beta   90.00
_cell.angle_gamma   90.00
#
_symmetry.space_group_name_H-M   'P 1'
#
loop_
_entity.id
_entity.type
_entity.pdbx_description
1 polymer ?
#
loop_
_entity_poly.entity_id
_entity_poly.type
_entity_poly.pdbx_seq_one_letter_code
_entity_poly.pdbx_strand_id
1 'polypeptide(L)' 'GVGKTDDDIRQALARGIGQINAESAPEVAAISAIAADMDVVAPVALRVNVDVNPETHAKIST' A
#
# COMPACT_ATOMS: atom_id res chain seq x y z
N GLY A 1 4.66 3.38 2.58
CA GLY A 1 4.53 3.93 3.95
C GLY A 1 3.85 2.88 4.78
N VAL A 2 4.65 2.07 5.46
CA VAL A 2 4.22 1.08 6.45
C VAL A 2 3.33 1.77 7.50
N GLY A 3 2.16 1.20 7.79
CA GLY A 3 1.26 1.71 8.83
C GLY A 3 0.07 2.54 8.36
N LYS A 4 -0.46 2.31 7.15
CA LYS A 4 -1.78 2.86 6.78
C LYS A 4 -2.84 2.20 7.66
N THR A 5 -3.66 3.01 8.31
CA THR A 5 -4.80 2.50 9.06
C THR A 5 -5.95 2.18 8.11
N ASP A 6 -6.91 1.37 8.57
CA ASP A 6 -8.12 1.09 7.79
C ASP A 6 -8.89 2.38 7.46
N ASP A 7 -8.84 3.40 8.32
CA ASP A 7 -9.46 4.70 8.05
C ASP A 7 -8.77 5.44 6.91
N ASP A 8 -7.42 5.41 6.87
CA ASP A 8 -6.65 6.00 5.77
C ASP A 8 -7.00 5.33 4.44
N ILE A 9 -7.18 4.00 4.43
CA ILE A 9 -7.57 3.23 3.24
C ILE A 9 -8.98 3.62 2.81
N ARG A 10 -9.95 3.67 3.74
CA ARG A 10 -11.33 4.10 3.44
C ARG A 10 -11.37 5.51 2.88
N GLN A 11 -10.64 6.45 3.48
CA GLN A 11 -10.54 7.82 2.97
C GLN A 11 -9.89 7.88 1.58
N ALA A 12 -8.83 7.10 1.34
CA ALA A 12 -8.18 7.05 0.04
C ALA A 12 -9.14 6.54 -1.05
N LEU A 13 -9.90 5.48 -0.75
CA LEU A 13 -10.90 4.92 -1.67
C LEU A 13 -12.07 5.88 -1.89
N ALA A 14 -12.61 6.50 -0.84
CA ALA A 14 -13.71 7.45 -0.94
C ALA A 14 -13.33 8.72 -1.73
N ARG A 15 -12.07 9.15 -1.64
CA ARG A 15 -11.55 10.30 -2.40
C ARG A 15 -11.12 9.94 -3.83
N GLY A 16 -11.21 8.67 -4.23
CA GLY A 16 -10.78 8.21 -5.54
C GLY A 16 -9.29 8.38 -5.78
N ILE A 17 -8.45 8.18 -4.75
CA ILE A 17 -6.98 8.21 -4.92
C ILE A 17 -6.58 7.13 -5.93
N GLY A 18 -5.79 7.53 -6.93
CA GLY A 18 -5.50 6.69 -8.09
C GLY A 18 -4.69 5.42 -7.84
N GLN A 19 -3.99 5.31 -6.70
CA GLN A 19 -3.21 4.11 -6.36
C GLN A 19 -2.89 4.00 -4.86
N ILE A 20 -3.07 2.82 -4.28
CA ILE A 20 -2.58 2.46 -2.95
C ILE A 20 -1.36 1.55 -3.12
N ASN A 21 -0.22 1.96 -2.54
CA ASN A 21 1.00 1.16 -2.54
C ASN A 21 1.02 0.22 -1.33
N ALA A 22 0.90 -1.07 -1.60
CA ALA A 22 1.03 -2.15 -0.62
C ALA A 22 2.46 -2.72 -0.65
N GLU A 23 3.02 -3.02 0.50
CA GLU A 23 4.39 -3.54 0.65
C GLU A 23 4.41 -5.03 1.01
N SER A 24 3.24 -5.62 1.25
CA SER A 24 3.10 -7.02 1.63
C SER A 24 1.76 -7.61 1.19
N ALA A 25 1.66 -8.94 1.07
CA ALA A 25 0.40 -9.62 0.79
C ALA A 25 -0.70 -9.39 1.85
N PRO A 26 -0.39 -9.35 3.17
CA PRO A 26 -1.37 -8.97 4.19
C PRO A 26 -1.96 -7.57 3.98
N GLU A 27 -1.16 -6.58 3.56
CA GLU A 27 -1.67 -5.24 3.26
C GLU A 27 -2.65 -5.26 2.07
N VAL A 28 -2.34 -6.05 1.02
CA VAL A 28 -3.26 -6.23 -0.12
C VAL A 28 -4.58 -6.84 0.34
N ALA A 29 -4.54 -7.85 1.22
CA ALA A 29 -5.75 -8.49 1.75
C ALA A 29 -6.60 -7.51 2.58
N ALA A 30 -5.97 -6.68 3.41
CA ALA A 30 -6.68 -5.65 4.17
C ALA A 30 -7.37 -4.62 3.27
N ILE A 31 -6.65 -4.10 2.26
CA ILE A 31 -7.22 -3.18 1.27
C ILE A 31 -8.38 -3.83 0.51
N SER A 32 -8.24 -5.10 0.12
CA SER A 32 -9.30 -5.83 -0.59
C SER A 32 -10.56 -6.00 0.25
N ALA A 33 -10.44 -6.30 1.54
CA ALA A 33 -11.58 -6.43 2.44
C ALA A 33 -12.32 -5.09 2.58
N ILE A 34 -11.59 -4.00 2.79
CA ILE A 34 -12.16 -2.65 2.92
C ILE A 34 -12.84 -2.20 1.62
N ALA A 35 -12.22 -2.49 0.47
CA ALA A 35 -12.78 -2.14 -0.83
C ALA A 35 -14.09 -2.90 -1.11
N ALA A 36 -14.14 -4.19 -0.75
CA ALA A 36 -15.35 -5.01 -0.84
C ALA A 36 -16.46 -4.48 0.07
N ASP A 37 -16.15 -4.10 1.31
CA ASP A 37 -17.12 -3.49 2.24
C ASP A 37 -17.68 -2.16 1.72
N MET A 38 -16.89 -1.43 0.92
CA MET A 38 -17.28 -0.16 0.32
C MET A 38 -17.91 -0.29 -1.08
N ASP A 39 -18.03 -1.51 -1.60
CA ASP A 39 -18.49 -1.80 -2.97
C ASP A 39 -17.69 -1.05 -4.06
N VAL A 40 -16.37 -0.97 -3.89
CA VAL A 40 -15.46 -0.33 -4.84
C VAL A 40 -14.30 -1.24 -5.22
N VAL A 41 -13.70 -1.00 -6.39
CA VAL A 41 -12.47 -1.66 -6.81
C VAL A 41 -11.28 -0.76 -6.45
N ALA A 42 -10.44 -1.23 -5.53
CA ALA A 42 -9.25 -0.49 -5.12
C ALA A 42 -8.11 -0.63 -6.15
N PRO A 43 -7.55 0.48 -6.66
CA PRO A 43 -6.32 0.42 -7.47
C PRO A 43 -5.11 0.21 -6.55
N VAL A 44 -4.48 -0.97 -6.61
CA VAL A 44 -3.35 -1.34 -5.75
C VAL A 44 -2.11 -1.61 -6.59
N ALA A 45 -0.95 -1.11 -6.13
CA ALA A 45 0.36 -1.48 -6.65
C ALA A 45 1.20 -2.15 -5.55
N LEU A 46 1.95 -3.18 -5.93
CA LEU A 46 2.84 -3.89 -5.02
C LEU A 46 4.25 -3.29 -5.09
N ARG A 47 4.76 -2.84 -3.94
CA ARG A 47 6.14 -2.38 -3.79
C ARG A 47 7.03 -3.60 -3.52
N VAL A 48 7.79 -4.03 -4.51
CA VAL A 48 8.75 -5.14 -4.39
C VAL A 48 10.14 -4.56 -4.18
N ASN A 49 10.78 -4.90 -3.06
CA ASN A 49 12.21 -4.65 -2.87
C ASN A 49 12.99 -5.87 -3.36
N VAL A 50 13.78 -5.73 -4.43
CA VAL A 50 14.51 -6.82 -5.08
C VAL A 50 15.88 -7.11 -4.45
N ASP A 51 16.11 -6.65 -3.21
CA ASP A 51 17.36 -6.82 -2.46
C ASP A 51 18.62 -6.44 -3.29
N VAL A 52 18.47 -5.42 -4.13
CA VAL A 52 19.58 -4.81 -4.86
C VAL A 52 20.28 -3.89 -3.88
N ASN A 53 21.47 -4.27 -3.44
CA ASN A 53 22.33 -3.43 -2.60
C ASN A 53 22.69 -2.15 -3.38
N PRO A 54 22.10 -0.99 -3.05
CA PRO A 54 22.50 0.25 -3.67
C PRO A 54 23.80 0.66 -3.00
N GLU A 55 24.94 0.57 -3.68
CA GLU A 55 26.26 1.02 -3.20
C GLU A 55 26.27 2.53 -2.88
N THR A 56 25.56 2.93 -1.84
CA THR A 56 25.26 4.29 -1.46
C THR A 56 25.26 4.40 0.06
N HIS A 57 25.57 5.60 0.57
CA HIS A 57 25.91 5.83 1.98
C HIS A 57 24.91 5.24 2.99
N ALA A 58 25.47 4.72 4.09
CA ALA A 58 24.88 3.90 5.16
C ALA A 58 23.72 4.51 5.99
N LYS A 59 22.90 5.41 5.44
CA LYS A 59 21.86 6.14 6.20
C LYS A 59 20.50 6.28 5.49
N ILE A 60 20.12 5.36 4.62
CA ILE A 60 18.73 5.33 4.13
C ILE A 60 18.18 3.92 4.31
N SER A 61 17.40 3.74 5.38
CA SER A 61 16.52 2.59 5.55
C SER A 61 15.48 2.65 4.43
N THR A 62 15.56 1.73 3.47
CA THR A 62 14.54 1.53 2.43
C THR A 62 13.81 0.22 2.69
#